data_AF-A0A8T5JWR3-F1
#
_entry.id   AF-A0A8T5JWR3-F1
#
_cell.length_a   1.000
_cell.length_b   1.000
_cell.length_c   1.000
_cell.angle_alpha   90.00
_cell.angle_beta   90.00
_cell.angle_gamma   90.00
#
_symmetry.space_group_name_H-M   'P 1'
#
loop_
_entity.id
_entity.type
_entity.pdbx_description
1 polymer ?
#
loop_
_entity_poly.entity_id
_entity_poly.type
_entity_poly.pdbx_seq_one_letter_code
_entity_poly.pdbx_strand_id
1 'polypeptide(L)' 'ALLWSEEKITDDKFTDIINYLIKNEIITISENQFDAMEVNKIPSWIRTTTGWWTDGQIDDKTFVESLEFLVKKSIIPI' A
#
# COMPACT_ATOMS: atom_id res chain seq x y z
N ALA A 1 2.87 8.93 -2.86
CA ALA A 1 2.88 7.77 -3.77
C ALA A 1 3.88 7.90 -4.91
N LEU A 2 3.84 8.97 -5.72
CA LEU A 2 4.79 9.15 -6.85
C LEU A 2 6.26 9.08 -6.42
N LEU A 3 6.60 9.69 -5.29
CA LEU A 3 7.95 9.63 -4.74
C LEU A 3 8.42 8.22 -4.36
N TRP A 4 7.50 7.27 -4.11
CA TRP A 4 7.86 5.90 -3.78
C TRP A 4 8.04 5.04 -5.04
N SER A 5 7.20 5.23 -6.07
CA SER A 5 7.38 4.56 -7.36
C SER A 5 8.66 5.01 -8.06
N GLU A 6 9.09 6.27 -7.86
CA GLU A 6 10.35 6.81 -8.35
C GLU A 6 11.57 6.50 -7.46
N GLU A 7 11.44 5.62 -6.45
CA GLU A 7 12.50 5.23 -5.51
C GLU A 7 13.11 6.39 -4.70
N LYS A 8 12.42 7.53 -4.62
CA LYS A 8 12.86 8.71 -3.85
C LYS A 8 12.58 8.58 -2.36
N ILE A 9 11.69 7.67 -1.95
CA ILE A 9 11.44 7.32 -0.55
C ILE A 9 11.53 5.81 -0.32
N THR A 10 11.88 5.41 0.90
CA THR A 10 12.01 4.01 1.33
C THR A 10 10.65 3.36 1.55
N ASP A 11 10.63 2.02 1.58
CA ASP A 11 9.43 1.23 1.89
C ASP A 11 8.84 1.60 3.26
N ASP A 12 9.68 1.79 4.29
CA ASP A 12 9.23 2.23 5.62
C ASP A 12 8.53 3.60 5.59
N LYS A 13 9.05 4.56 4.81
CA LYS A 13 8.40 5.88 4.67
C LYS A 13 7.07 5.76 3.94
N PHE A 14 6.98 4.84 2.99
CA PHE A 14 5.73 4.59 2.28
C PHE A 14 4.69 3.96 3.20
N THR A 15 5.04 2.96 4.00
CA THR A 15 4.12 2.34 4.96
C THR A 15 3.67 3.33 6.03
N ASP A 16 4.55 4.20 6.53
CA ASP A 16 4.21 5.29 7.45
C ASP A 16 3.14 6.24 6.87
N ILE A 17 3.28 6.59 5.59
CA ILE A 17 2.29 7.43 4.89
C ILE A 17 0.96 6.70 4.78
N ILE A 18 0.94 5.43 4.37
CA ILE A 18 -0.31 4.67 4.27
C ILE A 18 -0.99 4.54 5.64
N ASN A 19 -0.22 4.26 6.69
CA ASN A 19 -0.73 4.20 8.06
C ASN A 19 -1.33 5.52 8.52
N TYR A 20 -0.68 6.63 8.20
CA TYR A 20 -1.25 7.95 8.46
C TYR A 20 -2.60 8.13 7.74
N LEU A 21 -2.70 7.76 6.46
CA LEU A 21 -3.94 7.90 5.69
C LEU A 21 -5.09 7.05 6.24
N ILE A 22 -4.81 5.82 6.64
CA ILE A 22 -5.80 4.93 7.27
C ILE A 22 -6.24 5.51 8.62
N LYS A 23 -5.30 5.92 9.48
CA LYS A 23 -5.59 6.47 10.81
C LYS A 23 -6.43 7.74 10.77
N ASN A 24 -6.29 8.54 9.72
CA ASN A 24 -7.08 9.76 9.52
C ASN A 24 -8.37 9.50 8.72
N GLU A 25 -8.75 8.24 8.51
CA GLU A 25 -9.96 7.83 7.77
C GLU A 25 -10.00 8.39 6.33
N ILE A 26 -8.84 8.71 5.75
CA ILE A 26 -8.71 9.20 4.37
C ILE A 26 -8.82 8.04 3.39
N ILE A 27 -8.27 6.87 3.77
CA ILE A 27 -8.41 5.61 3.05
C ILE A 27 -9.08 4.61 3.98
N THR A 28 -10.09 3.91 3.47
CA THR A 28 -10.75 2.81 4.17
C THR A 28 -10.32 1.49 3.55
N ILE A 29 -9.82 0.57 4.38
CA ILE A 29 -9.38 -0.77 3.98
C ILE A 29 -10.22 -1.77 4.75
N SER A 30 -10.85 -2.73 4.06
CA SER A 30 -11.68 -3.75 4.71
C SER A 30 -10.81 -4.89 5.24
N GLU A 31 -10.67 -4.99 6.56
CA GLU A 31 -9.90 -6.05 7.22
C GLU A 31 -10.67 -7.38 7.24
N ASN A 32 -10.74 -8.07 6.09
CA ASN A 32 -11.59 -9.25 5.97
C ASN A 32 -10.89 -10.56 6.35
N GLN A 33 -9.57 -10.57 6.60
CA GLN A 33 -8.76 -11.66 7.18
C GLN A 33 -7.27 -11.32 7.06
N PHE A 34 -6.50 -11.47 8.14
CA PHE A 34 -5.04 -11.47 8.09
C PHE A 34 -4.54 -12.89 7.78
N ASP A 35 -3.68 -13.03 6.77
CA ASP A 35 -2.95 -14.28 6.54
C ASP A 35 -1.77 -14.33 7.51
N ALA A 36 -1.68 -15.37 8.34
CA ALA A 36 -0.60 -15.57 9.32
C ALA A 36 0.80 -15.82 8.69
N MET A 37 0.96 -15.63 7.37
CA MET A 37 2.25 -15.63 6.71
C MET A 37 2.80 -14.21 6.71
N GLU A 38 3.68 -13.92 7.67
CA GLU A 38 4.46 -12.69 7.70
C GLU A 38 5.30 -12.59 6.42
N VAL A 39 4.90 -11.67 5.55
CA VAL A 39 5.76 -11.22 4.47
C VAL A 39 6.47 -9.98 4.99
N ASN A 40 7.78 -10.06 5.20
CA ASN A 40 8.55 -8.94 5.76
C ASN A 40 8.96 -7.87 4.73
N LYS A 41 8.47 -7.96 3.49
CA LYS A 41 8.89 -7.06 2.41
C LYS A 41 7.75 -6.76 1.44
N ILE A 42 7.64 -5.49 1.04
CA ILE A 42 6.70 -5.07 0.01
C ILE A 42 7.08 -5.72 -1.34
N PRO A 43 6.16 -6.44 -2.00
CA PRO A 43 6.40 -6.97 -3.33
C PRO A 43 6.64 -5.87 -4.36
N SER A 44 7.53 -6.10 -5.33
CA SER A 44 7.86 -5.13 -6.37
C SER A 44 6.66 -4.72 -7.24
N TRP A 45 5.69 -5.61 -7.43
CA TRP A 45 4.49 -5.31 -8.21
C TRP A 45 3.66 -4.18 -7.59
N ILE A 46 3.65 -4.04 -6.26
CA ILE A 46 2.95 -2.95 -5.57
C ILE A 46 3.57 -1.60 -5.97
N ARG A 47 4.90 -1.53 -6.10
CA ARG A 47 5.59 -0.32 -6.54
C ARG A 47 5.19 0.07 -7.97
N THR A 48 5.11 -0.91 -8.86
CA THR A 48 4.60 -0.73 -10.22
C THR A 48 3.15 -0.23 -10.21
N THR A 49 2.29 -0.86 -9.41
CA THR A 49 0.88 -0.46 -9.24
C THR A 49 0.76 0.97 -8.72
N THR A 50 1.59 1.39 -7.76
CA THR A 50 1.63 2.79 -7.29
C THR A 50 2.03 3.75 -8.41
N GLY A 51 2.96 3.36 -9.29
CA GLY A 51 3.31 4.16 -10.47
C GLY A 51 2.13 4.30 -11.43
N TRP A 52 1.46 3.19 -11.75
CA TRP A 52 0.26 3.21 -12.60
C TRP A 52 -0.86 4.05 -12.01
N TRP A 53 -1.04 4.03 -10.69
CA TRP A 53 -2.03 4.86 -10.01
C TRP A 53 -1.70 6.34 -10.15
N THR A 54 -0.45 6.72 -9.92
CA THR A 54 -0.03 8.13 -10.02
C THR A 54 -0.07 8.67 -11.44
N ASP A 55 0.12 7.79 -12.43
CA ASP A 55 -0.01 8.12 -13.85
C ASP A 55 -1.47 8.12 -14.33
N GLY A 56 -2.44 7.81 -13.46
CA GLY A 56 -3.86 7.72 -13.79
C GLY A 56 -4.22 6.52 -14.68
N GLN A 57 -3.34 5.53 -14.78
CA GLN A 57 -3.57 4.30 -15.57
C GLN A 57 -4.49 3.31 -14.85
N ILE A 58 -4.51 3.34 -13.51
CA ILE A 58 -5.46 2.59 -12.68
C ILE A 58 -6.19 3.55 -11.74
N ASP A 59 -7.40 3.15 -11.34
CA ASP A 59 -8.24 3.94 -10.44
C ASP A 59 -7.87 3.76 -8.96
N ASP A 60 -8.39 4.66 -8.12
CA ASP A 60 -8.19 4.62 -6.68
C ASP A 60 -8.60 3.28 -6.08
N LYS A 61 -9.66 2.66 -6.60
CA LYS A 61 -10.14 1.37 -6.14
C LYS A 61 -9.11 0.27 -6.34
N THR A 62 -8.55 0.15 -7.55
CA THR A 62 -7.50 -0.84 -7.85
C THR A 62 -6.26 -0.60 -6.99
N PHE A 63 -5.93 0.66 -6.72
CA PHE A 63 -4.83 0.98 -5.82
C PHE A 63 -5.14 0.57 -4.36
N VAL A 64 -6.35 0.83 -3.86
CA VAL A 64 -6.78 0.42 -2.52
C VAL A 64 -6.78 -1.11 -2.36
N GLU A 65 -7.20 -1.86 -3.37
CA GLU A 65 -7.12 -3.34 -3.36
C GLU A 65 -5.66 -3.83 -3.20
N SER A 66 -4.68 -3.09 -3.75
CA SER A 66 -3.27 -3.39 -3.54
C SER A 66 -2.80 -3.13 -2.11
N LEU A 67 -3.36 -2.11 -1.44
CA LEU A 67 -3.09 -1.83 -0.03
C LEU A 67 -3.77 -2.86 0.89
N GLU A 68 -4.98 -3.30 0.56
CA GLU A 68 -5.67 -4.41 1.23
C GLU A 68 -4.82 -5.67 1.25
N PHE A 69 -4.13 -5.97 0.14
CA PHE A 69 -3.19 -7.09 0.10
C PHE A 69 -2.04 -6.92 1.10
N LEU A 70 -1.44 -5.72 1.19
CA LEU A 70 -0.33 -5.46 2.10
C LEU A 70 -0.72 -5.59 3.56
N VAL A 71 -1.90 -5.07 3.89
CA VAL A 71 -2.50 -5.18 5.22
C VAL A 71 -2.80 -6.64 5.55
N LYS A 72 -3.41 -7.38 4.62
CA LYS A 72 -3.71 -8.81 4.78
C LYS A 72 -2.45 -9.65 5.02
N LYS A 73 -1.32 -9.29 4.43
CA LYS A 73 -0.03 -9.98 4.62
C LYS A 73 0.75 -9.48 5.84
N SER A 74 0.16 -8.62 6.66
CA SER A 74 0.81 -7.98 7.81
C SER A 74 2.11 -7.24 7.43
N ILE A 75 2.24 -6.81 6.17
CA ILE A 75 3.35 -5.97 5.70
C ILE A 75 3.15 -4.54 6.20
N ILE A 76 1.91 -4.06 6.14
CA ILE A 76 1.49 -2.80 6.74
C ILE A 76 0.80 -3.14 8.06
N PRO A 77 1.44 -2.87 9.21
CA PRO A 77 0.79 -3.01 10.50
C PRO A 77 -0.21 -1.88 10.70
N ILE A 78 -1.42 -2.22 11.12
CA ILE A 78 -2.49 -1.28 11.48
C ILE A 78 -2.51 -1.09 12.99
#